data_AF-A0A367RK32-F1
#
_entry.id   AF-A0A367RK32-F1
#
_cell.length_a   1.000
_cell.length_b   1.000
_cell.length_c   1.000
_cell.angle_alpha   90.00
_cell.angle_beta   90.00
_cell.angle_gamma   90.00
#
_symmetry.space_group_name_H-M   'P 1'
#
loop_
_entity.id
_entity.type
_entity.pdbx_description
1 polymer ?
#
loop_
_entity_poly.entity_id
_entity_poly.type
_entity_poly.pdbx_seq_one_letter_code
_entity_poly.pdbx_strand_id
1 'polypeptide(L)'
;MRDIISWRKGLCKKLCNSEELKEYVVSNLVNADTKVQQRQIKRFAQLIADVELGLTLLQQVAPEEPATSVEALLKGYRFPVQQLQSDRNWQLIQNARFYLIQRKGRQWLRVLQEYINLPEIIRIYSLEEARNVPQLIPSSK
;
A
#
# COMPACT_ATOMS: atom_id res chain seq x y z
N MET A 1 9.91 0.20 16.89
CA MET A 1 10.36 0.09 15.47
C MET A 1 9.97 -1.22 14.77
N ARG A 2 9.72 -2.33 15.49
CA ARG A 2 9.31 -3.64 14.90
C ARG A 2 7.92 -3.64 14.24
N ASP A 3 7.07 -2.68 14.59
CA ASP A 3 5.62 -2.74 14.37
C ASP A 3 5.18 -2.67 12.91
N ILE A 4 5.75 -1.76 12.11
CA ILE A 4 5.33 -1.52 10.72
C ILE A 4 5.68 -2.70 9.79
N ILE A 5 6.81 -3.36 10.06
CA ILE A 5 7.27 -4.51 9.28
C ILE A 5 6.41 -5.73 9.61
N SER A 6 6.18 -5.98 10.91
CA SER A 6 5.27 -7.03 11.33
C SER A 6 3.87 -6.77 10.81
N TRP A 7 3.44 -5.52 10.76
CA TRP A 7 2.16 -5.13 10.19
C TRP A 7 2.07 -5.46 8.70
N ARG A 8 3.04 -5.01 7.86
CA ARG A 8 3.06 -5.35 6.43
C ARG A 8 3.08 -6.87 6.19
N LYS A 9 3.94 -7.59 6.92
CA LYS A 9 4.03 -9.06 6.80
C LYS A 9 2.72 -9.73 7.22
N GLY A 10 2.11 -9.25 8.30
CA GLY A 10 0.82 -9.71 8.80
C GLY A 10 -0.30 -9.47 7.80
N LEU A 11 -0.37 -8.26 7.24
CA LEU A 11 -1.33 -7.88 6.21
C LEU A 11 -1.17 -8.75 4.95
N CYS A 12 0.05 -8.89 4.44
CA CYS A 12 0.32 -9.75 3.28
C CYS A 12 -0.08 -11.21 3.55
N LYS A 13 0.19 -11.74 4.75
CA LYS A 13 -0.21 -13.10 5.13
C LYS A 13 -1.73 -13.25 5.20
N LYS A 14 -2.43 -12.26 5.77
CA LYS A 14 -3.90 -12.24 5.82
C LYS A 14 -4.50 -12.21 4.42
N LEU A 15 -4.02 -11.33 3.55
CA LEU A 15 -4.46 -11.22 2.15
C LEU A 15 -4.20 -12.50 1.34
N CYS A 16 -3.06 -13.16 1.51
CA CYS A 16 -2.81 -14.44 0.84
C CYS A 16 -3.85 -15.52 1.22
N ASN A 17 -4.44 -15.42 2.40
CA ASN A 17 -5.40 -16.38 2.92
C ASN A 17 -6.86 -15.91 2.78
N SER A 18 -7.12 -14.64 2.44
CA SER A 18 -8.47 -14.09 2.33
C SER A 18 -9.23 -14.70 1.16
N GLU A 19 -10.48 -15.07 1.37
CA GLU A 19 -11.32 -15.64 0.31
C GLU A 19 -11.63 -14.60 -0.76
N GLU A 20 -11.82 -13.34 -0.38
CA GLU A 20 -12.14 -12.23 -1.29
C GLU A 20 -11.06 -12.04 -2.36
N LEU A 21 -9.78 -12.10 -1.97
CA LEU A 21 -8.67 -12.02 -2.93
C LEU A 21 -8.57 -13.27 -3.81
N LYS A 22 -8.86 -14.46 -3.26
CA LYS A 22 -8.84 -15.71 -4.04
C LYS A 22 -9.95 -15.70 -5.08
N GLU A 23 -11.16 -15.33 -4.69
CA GLU A 23 -12.32 -15.21 -5.57
C GLU A 23 -12.08 -14.18 -6.68
N TYR A 24 -11.51 -13.02 -6.33
CA TYR A 24 -11.10 -12.02 -7.32
C TYR A 24 -10.08 -12.58 -8.32
N VAL A 25 -9.08 -13.34 -7.88
CA VAL A 25 -8.09 -13.92 -8.78
C VAL A 25 -8.70 -15.03 -9.66
N VAL A 26 -9.52 -15.91 -9.09
CA VAL A 26 -10.18 -16.99 -9.83
C VAL A 26 -11.12 -16.43 -10.89
N SER A 27 -11.91 -15.40 -10.56
CA SER A 27 -12.84 -14.76 -11.51
C SER A 27 -12.13 -14.04 -12.65
N ASN A 28 -10.94 -13.47 -12.43
CA ASN A 28 -10.14 -12.84 -13.48
C ASN A 28 -9.26 -13.81 -14.28
N LEU A 29 -8.97 -14.99 -13.74
CA LEU A 29 -8.10 -16.01 -14.35
C LEU A 29 -8.80 -17.36 -14.45
N VAL A 30 -9.97 -17.35 -15.10
CA VAL A 30 -10.93 -18.48 -15.20
C VAL A 30 -10.30 -19.79 -15.71
N ASN A 31 -9.21 -19.70 -16.50
CA ASN A 31 -8.55 -20.87 -17.11
C ASN A 31 -7.08 -21.06 -16.71
N ALA A 32 -6.61 -20.35 -15.68
CA ALA A 32 -5.22 -20.46 -15.25
C ALA A 32 -4.99 -21.68 -14.34
N ASP A 33 -3.83 -22.32 -14.46
CA ASP A 33 -3.37 -23.34 -13.51
C ASP A 33 -3.39 -22.76 -12.07
N THR A 34 -3.76 -23.59 -11.10
CA THR A 34 -3.66 -23.33 -9.67
C THR A 34 -2.32 -22.69 -9.28
N LYS A 35 -1.19 -23.10 -9.88
CA LYS A 35 0.13 -22.49 -9.63
C LYS A 35 0.20 -21.02 -10.07
N VAL A 36 -0.42 -20.70 -11.21
CA VAL A 36 -0.48 -19.32 -11.74
C VAL A 36 -1.39 -18.47 -10.85
N GLN A 37 -2.54 -19.00 -10.44
CA GLN A 37 -3.46 -18.32 -9.51
C GLN A 37 -2.76 -18.04 -8.17
N GLN A 38 -2.07 -19.01 -7.58
CA GLN A 38 -1.32 -18.82 -6.33
C GLN A 38 -0.22 -17.76 -6.46
N ARG A 39 0.51 -17.75 -7.58
CA ARG A 39 1.51 -16.72 -7.86
C ARG A 39 0.86 -15.34 -7.95
N GLN A 40 -0.30 -15.24 -8.58
CA GLN A 40 -1.02 -13.98 -8.74
C GLN A 40 -1.59 -13.47 -7.41
N ILE A 41 -2.17 -14.35 -6.58
CA ILE A 41 -2.61 -14.02 -5.22
C ILE A 41 -1.44 -13.43 -4.41
N LYS A 42 -0.30 -14.11 -4.40
CA LYS A 42 0.89 -13.63 -3.67
C LYS A 42 1.37 -12.27 -4.19
N ARG A 43 1.33 -12.06 -5.51
CA ARG A 43 1.71 -10.79 -6.15
C ARG A 43 0.76 -9.66 -5.76
N PHE A 44 -0.56 -9.88 -5.81
CA PHE A 44 -1.55 -8.90 -5.38
C PHE A 44 -1.45 -8.62 -3.87
N ALA A 45 -1.31 -9.64 -3.03
CA ALA A 45 -1.14 -9.46 -1.59
C ALA A 45 0.10 -8.62 -1.25
N GLN A 46 1.21 -8.82 -1.95
CA GLN A 46 2.41 -7.99 -1.81
C GLN A 46 2.17 -6.55 -2.29
N LEU A 47 1.50 -6.38 -3.42
CA LEU A 47 1.18 -5.07 -3.98
C LEU A 47 0.31 -4.26 -3.03
N ILE A 48 -0.80 -4.84 -2.56
CA ILE A 48 -1.73 -4.21 -1.61
C ILE A 48 -0.94 -3.86 -0.35
N ALA A 49 -0.24 -4.82 0.27
CA ALA A 49 0.50 -4.54 1.51
C ALA A 49 1.59 -3.45 1.37
N ASP A 50 2.22 -3.33 0.20
CA ASP A 50 3.18 -2.24 -0.08
C ASP A 50 2.48 -0.88 -0.20
N VAL A 51 1.36 -0.81 -0.94
CA VAL A 51 0.62 0.42 -1.15
C VAL A 51 0.01 0.90 0.16
N GLU A 52 -0.68 0.01 0.88
CA GLU A 52 -1.30 0.27 2.18
C GLU A 52 -0.31 0.78 3.21
N LEU A 53 0.91 0.24 3.19
CA LEU A 53 2.00 0.73 4.02
C LEU A 53 2.36 2.18 3.66
N GLY A 54 2.55 2.46 2.37
CA GLY A 54 2.88 3.80 1.89
C GLY A 54 1.79 4.83 2.25
N LEU A 55 0.53 4.49 2.05
CA LEU A 55 -0.62 5.34 2.37
C LEU A 55 -0.76 5.56 3.88
N THR A 56 -0.55 4.53 4.69
CA THR A 56 -0.57 4.66 6.16
C THR A 56 0.50 5.61 6.68
N LEU A 57 1.69 5.57 6.08
CA LEU A 57 2.77 6.51 6.43
C LEU A 57 2.43 7.93 5.99
N LEU A 58 1.82 8.10 4.82
CA LEU A 58 1.34 9.40 4.35
C LEU A 58 0.30 9.95 5.33
N GLN A 59 -0.70 9.16 5.72
CA GLN A 59 -1.75 9.57 6.66
C GLN A 59 -1.17 10.00 8.02
N GLN A 60 -0.08 9.38 8.47
CA GLN A 60 0.57 9.72 9.75
C GLN A 60 1.39 11.01 9.69
N VAL A 61 1.98 11.31 8.54
CA VAL A 61 2.96 12.40 8.42
C VAL A 61 2.38 13.63 7.73
N ALA A 62 1.58 13.42 6.69
CA ALA A 62 1.00 14.46 5.85
C ALA A 62 -0.40 14.00 5.37
N PRO A 63 -1.40 14.00 6.28
CA PRO A 63 -2.74 13.45 5.99
C PRO A 63 -3.49 14.18 4.88
N GLU A 64 -3.16 15.45 4.61
CA GLU A 64 -3.80 16.27 3.57
C GLU A 64 -3.17 16.08 2.19
N GLU A 65 -2.13 15.25 2.08
CA GLU A 65 -1.40 15.06 0.83
C GLU A 65 -2.01 13.93 -0.02
N PRO A 66 -1.94 14.05 -1.36
CA PRO A 66 -2.47 13.03 -2.27
C PRO A 66 -1.64 11.73 -2.22
N ALA A 67 -2.23 10.60 -2.60
CA ALA A 67 -1.56 9.29 -2.60
C ALA A 67 -0.24 9.26 -3.41
N THR A 68 -0.09 10.11 -4.43
CA THR A 68 1.17 10.29 -5.17
C THR A 68 2.32 10.84 -4.31
N SER A 69 2.03 11.58 -3.24
CA SER A 69 3.02 12.22 -2.37
C SER A 69 3.89 11.21 -1.60
N VAL A 70 3.45 9.94 -1.48
CA VAL A 70 4.31 8.85 -0.99
C VAL A 70 5.62 8.76 -1.78
N GLU A 71 5.61 9.01 -3.09
CA GLU A 71 6.83 8.95 -3.90
C GLU A 71 7.90 9.93 -3.40
N ALA A 72 7.49 11.15 -3.06
CA ALA A 72 8.41 12.16 -2.54
C ALA A 72 8.87 11.82 -1.10
N LEU A 73 7.99 11.22 -0.28
CA LEU A 73 8.38 10.66 1.02
C LEU A 73 9.45 9.59 0.84
N LEU A 74 9.32 8.70 -0.16
CA LEU A 74 10.26 7.63 -0.43
C LEU A 74 11.60 8.10 -1.04
N LYS A 75 11.58 9.18 -1.80
CA LYS A 75 12.77 9.69 -2.50
C LYS A 75 13.72 10.50 -1.63
N GLY A 76 13.29 10.98 -0.47
CA GLY A 76 14.13 11.90 0.31
C GLY A 76 13.84 13.37 0.07
N TYR A 77 12.87 13.70 -0.80
CA TYR A 77 12.55 15.09 -1.04
C TYR A 77 11.97 15.72 0.23
N ARG A 78 12.47 16.92 0.53
CA ARG A 78 12.06 17.69 1.69
C ARG A 78 10.67 18.25 1.40
N PHE A 79 9.65 17.51 1.81
CA PHE A 79 8.31 18.05 1.92
C PHE A 79 8.34 19.26 2.87
N PRO A 80 7.70 20.39 2.55
CA PRO A 80 7.55 21.51 3.47
C PRO A 80 6.51 21.20 4.56
N VAL A 81 6.50 19.97 5.06
CA VAL A 81 5.53 19.46 6.02
C VAL A 81 6.16 19.56 7.41
N GLN A 82 5.57 20.37 8.29
CA GLN A 82 6.11 20.66 9.62
C GLN A 82 6.28 19.38 10.46
N GLN A 83 5.43 18.38 10.24
CA GLN A 83 5.43 17.08 10.90
C GLN A 83 6.73 16.29 10.66
N LEU A 84 7.48 16.60 9.59
CA LEU A 84 8.80 16.00 9.32
C LEU A 84 9.92 16.54 10.20
N GLN A 85 9.69 17.62 10.93
CA GLN A 85 10.64 18.14 11.92
C GLN A 85 10.71 17.26 13.18
N SER A 86 9.74 16.35 13.36
CA SER A 86 9.78 15.37 14.44
C SER A 86 10.75 14.23 14.12
N ASP A 87 11.73 13.99 14.99
CA ASP A 87 12.67 12.87 14.90
C ASP A 87 11.95 11.51 14.77
N ARG A 88 10.81 11.36 15.45
CA ARG A 88 9.98 10.15 15.38
C ARG A 88 9.44 9.94 13.97
N ASN A 89 8.82 10.96 13.37
CA ASN A 89 8.26 10.87 12.03
C ASN A 89 9.37 10.72 10.98
N TRP A 90 10.50 11.37 11.19
CA TRP A 90 11.69 11.18 10.36
C TRP A 90 12.18 9.73 10.37
N GLN A 91 12.30 9.11 11.55
CA GLN A 91 12.68 7.71 11.68
C GLN A 91 11.66 6.75 11.03
N LEU A 92 10.35 7.02 11.16
CA LEU A 92 9.31 6.23 10.50
C LEU A 92 9.49 6.23 8.98
N ILE A 93 9.76 7.40 8.39
CA ILE A 93 9.98 7.53 6.96
C ILE A 93 11.28 6.86 6.53
N GLN A 94 12.36 7.00 7.28
CA GLN A 94 13.63 6.33 6.94
C GLN A 94 13.46 4.81 6.89
N ASN A 95 12.72 4.24 7.84
CA ASN A 95 12.40 2.82 7.82
C ASN A 95 11.55 2.45 6.61
N ALA A 96 10.50 3.22 6.34
CA ALA A 96 9.65 3.00 5.18
C ALA A 96 10.43 3.03 3.85
N ARG A 97 11.36 3.97 3.70
CA ARG A 97 12.24 4.08 2.52
C ARG A 97 13.05 2.82 2.26
N PHE A 98 13.48 2.15 3.32
CA PHE A 98 14.21 0.90 3.22
C PHE A 98 13.29 -0.23 2.73
N TYR A 99 12.07 -0.33 3.25
CA TYR A 99 11.14 -1.41 2.88
C TYR A 99 10.47 -1.22 1.52
N LEU A 100 10.14 0.02 1.16
CA LEU A 100 9.53 0.38 -0.10
C LEU A 100 10.58 0.77 -1.15
N ILE A 101 11.84 0.37 -0.98
CA ILE A 101 12.94 0.78 -1.86
C ILE A 101 12.71 0.40 -3.32
N GLN A 102 12.06 -0.75 -3.56
CA GLN A 102 11.72 -1.19 -4.91
C GLN A 102 10.60 -0.35 -5.53
N ARG A 103 9.76 0.33 -4.73
CA ARG A 103 8.61 1.11 -5.20
C ARG A 103 8.93 2.58 -5.46
N LYS A 104 10.20 2.99 -5.38
CA LYS A 104 10.62 4.37 -5.64
C LYS A 104 10.38 4.76 -7.10
N GLY A 105 10.07 6.04 -7.33
CA GLY A 105 9.95 6.57 -8.69
C GLY A 105 8.64 6.22 -9.38
N ARG A 106 8.71 6.06 -10.72
CA ARG A 106 7.58 5.64 -11.58
C ARG A 106 6.93 4.32 -11.16
N GLN A 107 7.62 3.52 -10.35
CA GLN A 107 7.06 2.28 -9.81
C GLN A 107 5.92 2.52 -8.84
N TRP A 108 5.97 3.59 -8.02
CA TRP A 108 4.90 3.91 -7.08
C TRP A 108 3.59 4.19 -7.82
N LEU A 109 3.61 5.09 -8.80
CA LEU A 109 2.43 5.42 -9.59
C LEU A 109 1.84 4.19 -10.28
N ARG A 110 2.69 3.30 -10.80
CA ARG A 110 2.24 2.06 -11.44
C ARG A 110 1.52 1.12 -10.46
N VAL A 111 2.11 0.88 -9.28
CA VAL A 111 1.48 0.00 -8.29
C VAL A 111 0.25 0.64 -7.66
N LEU A 112 0.23 1.97 -7.53
CA LEU A 112 -0.92 2.72 -7.04
C LEU A 112 -2.09 2.64 -8.01
N GLN A 113 -1.84 2.79 -9.32
CA GLN A 113 -2.86 2.61 -10.34
C GLN A 113 -3.40 1.18 -10.37
N GLU A 114 -2.53 0.19 -10.23
CA GLU A 114 -2.95 -1.19 -10.14
C GLU A 114 -3.78 -1.46 -8.87
N TYR A 115 -3.42 -0.85 -7.73
CA TYR A 115 -4.18 -0.91 -6.48
C TYR A 115 -5.56 -0.26 -6.59
N ILE A 116 -5.68 0.88 -7.27
CA ILE A 116 -6.97 1.58 -7.47
C ILE A 116 -7.97 0.70 -8.21
N ASN A 117 -7.48 -0.10 -9.16
CA ASN A 117 -8.31 -1.03 -9.95
C ASN A 117 -8.69 -2.31 -9.20
N LEU A 118 -8.17 -2.54 -7.99
CA LEU A 118 -8.56 -3.68 -7.17
C LEU A 118 -9.91 -3.42 -6.47
N PRO A 119 -10.69 -4.48 -6.19
CA PRO A 119 -11.93 -4.34 -5.44
C PRO A 119 -11.72 -3.62 -4.11
N GLU A 120 -12.66 -2.75 -3.74
CA GLU A 120 -12.60 -2.02 -2.47
C GLU A 120 -12.61 -2.94 -1.25
N ILE A 121 -13.31 -4.07 -1.32
CA ILE A 121 -13.44 -5.04 -0.22
C ILE A 121 -12.09 -5.61 0.29
N ILE A 122 -11.05 -5.59 -0.54
CA ILE A 122 -9.70 -6.06 -0.18
C ILE A 122 -8.71 -4.93 0.15
N ARG A 123 -9.20 -3.69 0.22
CA ARG A 123 -8.43 -2.45 0.47
C ARG A 123 -8.76 -1.89 1.85
N ILE A 124 -7.83 -1.16 2.45
CA ILE A 124 -8.02 -0.40 3.70
C ILE A 124 -8.30 1.08 3.38
N TYR A 125 -7.66 1.62 2.34
CA TYR A 125 -7.95 2.98 1.87
C TYR A 125 -8.85 2.99 0.64
N SER A 126 -9.89 3.82 0.69
CA SER A 126 -10.69 4.22 -0.44
C SER A 126 -9.90 5.25 -1.25
N LEU A 127 -9.74 4.94 -2.53
CA LEU A 127 -8.99 5.74 -3.47
C LEU A 127 -9.51 5.48 -4.89
N GLU A 128 -10.11 6.50 -5.49
CA GLU A 128 -10.64 6.46 -6.86
C GLU A 128 -9.58 6.90 -7.88
N GLU A 129 -8.75 7.89 -7.54
CA GLU A 129 -7.63 8.34 -8.36
C GLU A 129 -6.36 8.51 -7.55
N ALA A 130 -5.21 8.39 -8.22
CA ALA A 130 -3.91 8.52 -7.58
C ALA A 130 -3.67 9.91 -6.95
N ARG A 131 -4.40 10.94 -7.39
CA ARG A 131 -4.31 12.31 -6.88
C ARG A 131 -5.26 12.58 -5.71
N ASN A 132 -6.08 11.62 -5.32
CA ASN A 132 -6.97 11.78 -4.18
C ASN A 132 -6.18 11.66 -2.88
N VAL A 133 -6.66 12.34 -1.85
CA VAL A 133 -6.22 12.13 -0.47
C VAL A 133 -6.79 10.78 -0.01
N PRO A 134 -5.95 9.83 0.44
CA PRO A 134 -6.43 8.53 0.90
C PRO A 134 -7.41 8.66 2.06
N GLN A 135 -8.54 7.97 1.99
CA GLN A 135 -9.52 7.92 3.09
C GLN A 135 -9.63 6.50 3.60
N LEU A 136 -9.73 6.30 4.91
CA LEU A 136 -9.97 4.97 5.46
C LEU A 136 -11.37 4.50 5.06
N ILE A 137 -11.46 3.29 4.52
CA ILE A 137 -12.76 2.64 4.32
C ILE A 137 -13.32 2.34 5.71
N PRO A 138 -14.53 2.83 6.04
CA PRO A 138 -15.14 2.54 7.33
C PRO A 138 -15.33 1.03 7.44
N SER A 139 -14.56 0.39 8.32
CA SER A 139 -14.81 -1.00 8.67
C SER A 139 -16.08 -1.06 9.51
N SER A 140 -17.11 -1.74 9.01
CA SER A 140 -18.25 -2.13 9.84
C SER A 140 -17.70 -2.93 11.02
N LYS A 141 -17.86 -2.37 12.23
CA LYS A 141 -17.58 -3.07 13.49
C LYS A 141 -18.50 -4.27 13.67
#